data_AF-A0A4Y2Q6F0-F1
#
_entry.id   AF-A0A4Y2Q6F0-F1
#
_cell.length_a   1.000
_cell.length_b   1.000
_cell.length_c   1.000
_cell.angle_alpha   90.00
_cell.angle_beta   90.00
_cell.angle_gamma   90.00
#
_symmetry.space_group_name_H-M   'P 1'
#
loop_
_entity.id
_entity.type
_entity.pdbx_description
1 polymer ?
#
loop_
_entity_poly.entity_id
_entity_poly.type
_entity_poly.pdbx_seq_one_letter_code
_entity_poly.pdbx_strand_id
1 'polypeptide(L)'
;MESGLAPWMRIDALKSFIYSAFQFPIRTSHFAKKHWDAIDKALRKGIKQTLSLPERASNDYLYGHRKYGCYAISILSEECELNRIDSAFKLLTSKDSRISTMAFEHLSSVVKARMRKSSVTDEDLEAYLSSTFNDNDNAYSNTWTCARIASSRLGVYWQFED
;
A
#
# COMPACT_ATOMS: atom_id res chain seq x y z
N MET A 1 5.43 18.98 -27.83
CA MET A 1 6.69 19.49 -27.24
C MET A 1 7.41 18.29 -26.66
N GLU A 2 8.50 17.84 -27.28
CA GLU A 2 9.31 16.73 -26.74
C GLU A 2 10.34 17.30 -25.77
N SER A 3 10.59 16.63 -24.65
CA SER A 3 11.60 17.11 -23.69
C SER A 3 13.00 16.93 -24.29
N GLY A 4 13.86 17.95 -24.21
CA GLY A 4 15.28 17.84 -24.60
C GLY A 4 16.15 16.98 -23.68
N LEU A 5 15.52 16.23 -22.75
CA LEU A 5 16.20 15.35 -21.81
C LEU A 5 16.56 14.03 -22.46
N ALA A 6 17.78 13.55 -22.20
CA ALA A 6 18.18 12.20 -22.57
C ALA A 6 17.29 11.15 -21.88
N PRO A 7 17.09 9.96 -22.48
CA PRO A 7 16.25 8.90 -21.91
C PRO A 7 16.52 8.60 -20.43
N TRP A 8 17.78 8.48 -20.04
CA TRP A 8 18.17 8.19 -18.66
C TRP A 8 17.80 9.34 -17.70
N MET A 9 17.92 10.60 -18.12
CA MET A 9 17.54 11.77 -17.33
C MET A 9 16.03 11.79 -17.07
N ARG A 10 15.23 11.32 -18.03
CA ARG A 10 13.77 11.23 -17.87
C ARG A 10 13.39 10.17 -16.84
N ILE A 11 14.07 9.01 -16.84
CA ILE A 11 13.85 7.95 -15.84
C ILE A 11 14.31 8.41 -14.46
N ASP A 12 15.43 9.13 -14.38
CA ASP A 12 15.91 9.70 -13.12
C ASP A 12 14.95 10.75 -12.56
N ALA A 13 14.49 11.69 -13.40
CA ALA A 13 13.50 12.69 -13.02
C ALA A 13 12.17 12.06 -12.57
N LEU A 14 11.73 10.98 -13.22
CA LEU A 14 10.56 10.22 -12.82
C LEU A 14 10.71 9.72 -11.37
N LYS A 15 11.83 9.08 -11.04
CA LYS A 15 12.07 8.53 -9.69
C LYS A 15 12.23 9.63 -8.63
N SER A 16 12.97 10.68 -8.95
CA SER A 16 13.33 11.72 -7.99
C SER A 16 12.20 12.68 -7.70
N PHE A 17 11.44 13.10 -8.72
CA PHE A 17 10.40 14.12 -8.57
C PHE A 17 8.99 13.55 -8.55
N ILE A 18 8.65 12.67 -9.50
CA ILE A 18 7.28 12.19 -9.65
C ILE A 18 6.92 11.19 -8.56
N TYR A 19 7.75 10.17 -8.33
CA TYR A 19 7.52 9.19 -7.25
C TYR A 19 7.57 9.83 -5.86
N SER A 20 8.45 10.80 -5.64
CA SER A 20 8.48 11.59 -4.39
C SER A 20 7.18 12.37 -4.18
N ALA A 21 6.61 12.96 -5.23
CA ALA A 21 5.32 13.67 -5.13
C ALA A 21 4.15 12.73 -4.78
N PHE A 22 4.21 11.45 -5.16
CA PHE A 22 3.18 10.47 -4.81
C PHE A 22 3.22 10.01 -3.35
N GLN A 23 4.32 10.23 -2.63
CA GLN A 23 4.46 9.73 -1.24
C GLN A 23 3.37 10.28 -0.31
N PHE A 24 3.05 11.57 -0.41
CA PHE A 24 2.00 12.18 0.41
C PHE A 24 0.61 11.58 0.16
N PRO A 25 0.08 11.57 -1.08
CA PRO A 25 -1.25 10.99 -1.35
C PRO A 25 -1.33 9.48 -1.12
N ILE A 26 -0.21 8.76 -1.25
CA ILE A 26 -0.13 7.33 -0.92
C ILE A 26 -0.28 7.12 0.58
N ARG A 27 0.49 7.84 1.40
CA ARG A 27 0.46 7.69 2.87
C ARG A 27 -0.86 8.09 3.49
N THR A 28 -1.51 9.12 2.96
CA THR A 28 -2.83 9.54 3.44
C THR A 28 -3.96 8.63 2.96
N SER A 29 -3.66 7.61 2.14
CA SER A 29 -4.63 6.71 1.52
C SER A 29 -5.80 7.44 0.85
N HIS A 30 -5.54 8.61 0.26
CA HIS A 30 -6.55 9.49 -0.32
C HIS A 30 -7.26 8.86 -1.53
N PHE A 31 -6.57 7.97 -2.25
CA PHE A 31 -7.07 7.34 -3.47
C PHE A 31 -7.15 5.82 -3.34
N ALA A 32 -8.16 5.22 -3.98
CA ALA A 32 -8.28 3.77 -4.09
C ALA A 32 -7.17 3.17 -4.98
N LYS A 33 -6.81 1.90 -4.72
CA LYS A 33 -5.81 1.13 -5.49
C LYS A 33 -5.99 1.24 -7.01
N LYS A 34 -7.23 1.16 -7.48
CA LYS A 34 -7.59 1.23 -8.91
C LYS A 34 -7.02 2.48 -9.61
N HIS A 35 -6.93 3.61 -8.91
CA HIS A 35 -6.36 4.83 -9.47
C HIS A 35 -4.84 4.72 -9.61
N TRP A 36 -4.17 4.14 -8.61
CA TRP A 36 -2.73 3.85 -8.68
C TRP A 36 -2.40 2.86 -9.79
N ASP A 37 -3.22 1.81 -9.96
CA ASP A 37 -3.07 0.87 -11.08
C ASP A 37 -3.20 1.55 -12.45
N ALA A 38 -4.09 2.53 -12.58
CA ALA A 38 -4.25 3.29 -13.82
C ALA A 38 -3.02 4.16 -14.11
N ILE A 39 -2.46 4.81 -13.07
CA ILE A 39 -1.22 5.58 -13.18
C ILE A 39 -0.06 4.66 -13.54
N ASP A 40 0.09 3.52 -12.88
CA ASP A 40 1.16 2.54 -13.19
C ASP A 40 1.09 2.06 -14.65
N LYS A 41 -0.11 1.80 -15.18
CA LYS A 41 -0.29 1.44 -16.59
C LYS A 41 0.15 2.55 -17.54
N ALA A 42 -0.22 3.81 -17.24
CA ALA A 42 0.18 4.96 -18.04
C ALA A 42 1.70 5.21 -17.99
N LEU A 43 2.28 5.17 -16.79
CA LEU A 43 3.72 5.33 -16.59
C LEU A 43 4.50 4.22 -17.28
N ARG A 44 4.07 2.96 -17.15
CA ARG A 44 4.72 1.81 -17.81
C ARG A 44 4.85 2.03 -19.32
N LYS A 45 3.80 2.50 -19.97
CA LYS A 45 3.82 2.81 -21.41
C LYS A 45 4.87 3.89 -21.72
N GLY A 46 4.87 4.99 -20.96
CA GLY A 46 5.84 6.08 -21.13
C GLY A 46 7.29 5.68 -20.85
N ILE A 47 7.52 4.83 -19.84
CA ILE A 47 8.84 4.29 -19.50
C ILE A 47 9.35 3.41 -20.64
N LYS A 48 8.53 2.47 -21.15
CA LYS A 48 8.94 1.60 -22.27
C LYS A 48 9.28 2.40 -23.51
N GLN A 49 8.49 3.43 -23.83
CA GLN A 49 8.79 4.35 -24.95
C GLN A 49 10.10 5.10 -24.74
N THR A 50 10.35 5.59 -23.52
CA THR A 50 11.60 6.31 -23.20
C THR A 50 12.82 5.41 -23.35
N LEU A 51 12.70 4.13 -23.00
CA LEU A 51 13.76 3.14 -23.09
C LEU A 51 13.84 2.44 -24.46
N SER A 52 13.05 2.88 -25.45
CA SER A 52 12.94 2.24 -26.76
C SER A 52 12.62 0.73 -26.69
N LEU A 53 11.85 0.32 -25.68
CA LEU A 53 11.43 -1.06 -25.48
C LEU A 53 10.12 -1.36 -26.23
N PRO A 54 9.98 -2.56 -26.81
CA PRO A 54 8.70 -2.98 -27.39
C PRO A 54 7.62 -3.09 -26.30
N GLU A 55 6.36 -2.93 -26.67
CA GLU A 55 5.24 -2.99 -25.70
C GLU A 55 5.18 -4.33 -24.95
N ARG A 56 5.56 -5.41 -25.64
CA ARG A 56 5.65 -6.79 -25.12
C ARG A 56 6.92 -7.09 -24.33
N ALA A 57 7.83 -6.13 -24.14
CA ALA A 57 9.02 -6.33 -23.31
C ALA A 57 8.62 -6.76 -21.90
N SER A 58 9.42 -7.65 -21.28
CA SER A 58 9.16 -8.11 -19.91
C SER A 58 9.09 -6.92 -18.94
N ASN A 59 8.10 -6.96 -18.05
CA ASN A 59 7.96 -5.94 -17.02
C ASN A 59 8.96 -6.15 -15.87
N ASP A 60 9.53 -7.35 -15.73
CA ASP A 60 10.55 -7.65 -14.72
C ASP A 60 11.78 -6.79 -14.90
N TYR A 61 12.09 -6.39 -16.15
CA TYR A 61 13.16 -5.44 -16.44
C TYR A 61 12.92 -4.06 -15.80
N LEU A 62 11.65 -3.64 -15.70
CA LEU A 62 11.28 -2.34 -15.12
C LEU A 62 11.27 -2.41 -13.60
N TYR A 63 10.67 -3.45 -13.04
CA TYR A 63 10.35 -3.57 -11.61
C TYR A 63 11.43 -4.34 -10.82
N GLY A 64 12.26 -5.14 -11.49
CA GLY A 64 13.29 -5.95 -10.87
C GLY A 64 14.40 -5.15 -10.20
N HIS A 65 15.18 -5.84 -9.36
CA HIS A 65 16.23 -5.22 -8.57
C HIS A 65 17.42 -4.74 -9.42
N ARG A 66 18.02 -3.58 -9.06
CA ARG A 66 19.13 -2.97 -9.82
C ARG A 66 20.37 -3.86 -9.96
N LYS A 67 20.61 -4.74 -8.99
CA LYS A 67 21.70 -5.74 -9.03
C LYS A 67 21.63 -6.67 -10.25
N TYR A 68 20.44 -6.87 -10.81
CA TYR A 68 20.23 -7.70 -12.01
C TYR A 68 20.16 -6.86 -13.30
N GLY A 69 20.62 -5.60 -13.28
CA GLY A 69 20.56 -4.71 -14.44
C GLY A 69 19.16 -4.15 -14.75
N CYS A 70 18.21 -4.30 -13.83
CA CYS A 70 16.85 -3.78 -13.95
C CYS A 70 16.74 -2.33 -13.44
N TYR A 71 15.65 -1.65 -13.76
CA TYR A 71 15.47 -0.24 -13.36
C TYR A 71 14.96 -0.05 -11.93
N ALA A 72 14.41 -1.07 -11.26
CA ALA A 72 13.81 -0.96 -9.92
C ALA A 72 12.87 0.25 -9.80
N ILE A 73 11.89 0.29 -10.69
CA ILE A 73 10.79 1.26 -10.65
C ILE A 73 9.75 0.74 -9.66
N SER A 74 9.28 1.57 -8.74
CA SER A 74 8.25 1.15 -7.78
C SER A 74 6.88 0.98 -8.45
N ILE A 75 6.11 0.00 -7.98
CA ILE A 75 4.72 -0.20 -8.40
C ILE A 75 3.83 0.56 -7.40
N LEU A 76 3.17 1.63 -7.84
CA LEU A 76 2.42 2.51 -6.95
C LEU A 76 1.26 1.80 -6.27
N SER A 77 0.62 0.86 -6.96
CA SER A 77 -0.50 0.12 -6.39
C SER A 77 -0.11 -0.83 -5.27
N GLU A 78 1.12 -1.36 -5.29
CA GLU A 78 1.71 -2.17 -4.23
C GLU A 78 2.18 -1.29 -3.07
N GLU A 79 2.90 -0.20 -3.37
CA GLU A 79 3.33 0.80 -2.39
C GLU A 79 2.14 1.35 -1.58
N CYS A 80 1.00 1.56 -2.21
CA CYS A 80 -0.22 2.00 -1.53
C CYS A 80 -0.72 1.00 -0.49
N GLU A 81 -0.64 -0.29 -0.76
CA GLU A 81 -1.04 -1.34 0.19
C GLU A 81 -0.04 -1.47 1.33
N LEU A 82 1.25 -1.41 1.04
CA LEU A 82 2.31 -1.40 2.04
C LEU A 82 2.17 -0.20 2.99
N ASN A 83 1.90 1.00 2.47
CA ASN A 83 1.73 2.20 3.30
C ASN A 83 0.48 2.13 4.19
N ARG A 84 -0.58 1.44 3.78
CA ARG A 84 -1.78 1.22 4.63
C ARG A 84 -1.47 0.33 5.81
N ILE A 85 -0.73 -0.76 5.58
CA ILE A 85 -0.28 -1.68 6.63
C ILE A 85 0.69 -0.95 7.57
N ASP A 86 1.70 -0.28 7.03
CA ASP A 86 2.68 0.50 7.80
C ASP A 86 2.03 1.57 8.69
N SER A 87 1.06 2.31 8.15
CA SER A 87 0.35 3.34 8.92
C SER A 87 -0.47 2.73 10.07
N ALA A 88 -1.17 1.62 9.83
CA ALA A 88 -1.92 0.91 10.87
C ALA A 88 -0.98 0.35 11.96
N PHE A 89 0.14 -0.26 11.54
CA PHE A 89 1.16 -0.79 12.45
C PHE A 89 1.75 0.32 13.33
N LYS A 90 2.09 1.47 12.74
CA LYS A 90 2.64 2.63 13.47
C LYS A 90 1.66 3.24 14.45
N LEU A 91 0.36 3.21 14.17
CA LEU A 91 -0.65 3.66 15.13
C LEU A 91 -0.71 2.76 16.36
N LEU A 92 -0.66 1.43 16.16
CA LEU A 92 -0.67 0.46 17.25
C LEU A 92 0.65 0.46 18.05
N THR A 93 1.78 0.56 17.37
CA THR A 93 3.13 0.55 17.96
C THR A 93 3.69 1.94 18.26
N SER A 94 2.82 2.95 18.32
CA SER A 94 3.23 4.33 18.59
C SER A 94 3.94 4.42 19.95
N LYS A 95 5.05 5.18 19.99
CA LYS A 95 5.76 5.47 21.25
C LYS A 95 4.94 6.33 22.20
N ASP A 96 3.99 7.10 21.67
CA ASP A 96 3.04 7.86 22.48
C ASP A 96 1.91 6.92 22.92
N SER A 97 1.87 6.64 24.23
CA SER A 97 0.89 5.75 24.84
C SER A 97 -0.55 6.21 24.61
N ARG A 98 -0.79 7.52 24.49
CA ARG A 98 -2.14 8.03 24.22
C ARG A 98 -2.60 7.62 22.83
N ILE A 99 -1.71 7.71 21.84
CA ILE A 99 -2.02 7.35 20.45
C ILE A 99 -2.22 5.85 20.34
N SER A 100 -1.35 5.04 20.95
CA SER A 100 -1.49 3.57 20.89
C SER A 100 -2.75 3.09 21.60
N THR A 101 -3.08 3.63 22.78
CA THR A 101 -4.34 3.31 23.48
C THR A 101 -5.56 3.71 22.66
N MET A 102 -5.60 4.94 22.12
CA MET A 102 -6.72 5.38 21.27
C MET A 102 -6.84 4.53 19.99
N ALA A 103 -5.72 4.15 19.39
CA ALA A 103 -5.70 3.29 18.21
C ALA A 103 -6.23 1.89 18.53
N PHE A 104 -5.80 1.32 19.65
CA PHE A 104 -6.26 0.02 20.13
C PHE A 104 -7.76 0.05 20.43
N GLU A 105 -8.24 1.04 21.20
CA GLU A 105 -9.67 1.22 21.50
C GLU A 105 -10.51 1.35 20.21
N HIS A 106 -10.04 2.13 19.25
CA HIS A 106 -10.72 2.30 17.96
C HIS A 106 -10.73 1.00 17.15
N LEU A 107 -9.62 0.26 17.13
CA LEU A 107 -9.54 -1.05 16.49
C LEU A 107 -10.51 -2.04 17.16
N SER A 108 -10.46 -2.17 18.48
CA SER A 108 -11.36 -3.06 19.24
C SER A 108 -12.82 -2.69 19.01
N SER A 109 -13.17 -1.41 18.93
CA SER A 109 -14.54 -0.96 18.60
C SER A 109 -14.97 -1.43 17.21
N VAL A 110 -14.11 -1.28 16.21
CA VAL A 110 -14.37 -1.76 14.85
C VAL A 110 -14.52 -3.28 14.83
N VAL A 111 -13.65 -4.03 15.50
CA VAL A 111 -13.73 -5.49 15.56
C VAL A 111 -14.99 -5.95 16.31
N LYS A 112 -15.35 -5.33 17.44
CA LYS A 112 -16.60 -5.60 18.18
C LYS A 112 -17.81 -5.44 17.27
N ALA A 113 -17.87 -4.31 16.55
CA ALA A 113 -18.97 -4.02 15.64
C ALA A 113 -19.03 -5.01 14.47
N ARG A 114 -17.88 -5.38 13.89
CA ARG A 114 -17.79 -6.29 12.73
C ARG A 114 -18.06 -7.75 13.07
N MET A 115 -17.52 -8.24 14.19
CA MET A 115 -17.74 -9.61 14.66
C MET A 115 -19.05 -9.77 15.45
N ARG A 116 -19.76 -8.68 15.75
CA ARG A 116 -20.99 -8.65 16.55
C ARG A 116 -20.80 -9.27 17.95
N LYS A 117 -19.64 -9.01 18.56
CA LYS A 117 -19.29 -9.48 19.91
C LYS A 117 -19.32 -8.34 20.93
N SER A 118 -19.67 -8.66 22.18
CA SER A 118 -19.69 -7.70 23.30
C SER A 118 -18.27 -7.37 23.82
N SER A 119 -17.38 -8.35 23.78
CA SER A 119 -15.96 -8.23 24.09
C SER A 119 -15.12 -8.74 22.93
N VAL A 120 -13.87 -8.28 22.84
CA VAL A 120 -12.91 -8.65 21.80
C VAL A 120 -11.64 -9.09 22.50
N THR A 121 -11.12 -10.24 22.08
CA THR A 121 -9.83 -10.78 22.51
C THR A 121 -8.75 -10.43 21.49
N ASP A 122 -7.49 -10.64 21.82
CA ASP A 122 -6.40 -10.38 20.89
C ASP A 122 -6.43 -11.31 19.68
N GLU A 123 -6.90 -12.56 19.83
CA GLU A 123 -7.12 -13.47 18.69
C GLU A 123 -8.18 -12.94 17.72
N ASP A 124 -9.19 -12.22 18.21
CA ASP A 124 -10.18 -11.58 17.36
C ASP A 124 -9.57 -10.41 16.57
N LEU A 125 -8.63 -9.66 17.18
CA LEU A 125 -7.89 -8.59 16.49
C LEU A 125 -6.97 -9.16 15.41
N GLU A 126 -6.23 -10.22 15.73
CA GLU A 126 -5.39 -10.97 14.78
C GLU A 126 -6.22 -11.49 13.62
N ALA A 127 -7.33 -12.18 13.92
CA ALA A 127 -8.17 -12.78 12.89
C ALA A 127 -8.79 -11.73 11.97
N TYR A 128 -9.15 -10.57 12.53
CA TYR A 128 -9.64 -9.45 11.75
C TYR A 128 -8.57 -8.89 10.82
N LEU A 129 -7.42 -8.45 11.35
CA LEU A 129 -6.39 -7.76 10.55
C LEU A 129 -5.69 -8.70 9.55
N SER A 130 -5.55 -9.97 9.88
CA SER A 130 -5.02 -11.03 9.02
C SER A 130 -6.03 -11.53 7.98
N SER A 131 -7.27 -11.02 7.99
CA SER A 131 -8.34 -11.45 7.09
C SER A 131 -8.66 -12.94 7.12
N THR A 132 -8.44 -13.61 8.25
CA THR A 132 -8.89 -15.01 8.46
C THR A 132 -10.36 -15.05 8.90
N PHE A 133 -10.89 -13.92 9.39
CA PHE A 133 -12.32 -13.73 9.62
C PHE A 133 -13.07 -13.42 8.31
N ASN A 134 -14.19 -14.12 8.10
CA ASN A 134 -15.08 -13.89 6.96
C ASN A 134 -16.16 -12.88 7.33
N ASP A 135 -16.09 -11.69 6.75
CA ASP A 135 -17.10 -10.64 6.88
C ASP A 135 -17.96 -10.60 5.61
N ASN A 136 -19.29 -10.61 5.77
CA ASN A 136 -20.25 -10.52 4.66
C ASN A 136 -20.69 -9.08 4.38
N ASP A 137 -20.21 -8.08 5.13
CA ASP A 137 -20.80 -6.74 5.14
C ASP A 137 -19.97 -5.63 4.46
N ASN A 138 -20.65 -4.82 3.66
CA ASN A 138 -20.12 -3.73 2.83
C ASN A 138 -19.94 -2.41 3.63
N ALA A 139 -19.60 -2.51 4.91
CA ALA A 139 -19.60 -1.37 5.81
C ALA A 139 -18.41 -0.39 5.58
N TYR A 140 -18.59 0.82 6.12
CA TYR A 140 -17.72 1.99 5.98
C TYR A 140 -16.21 1.70 6.01
N SER A 141 -15.51 2.29 5.04
CA SER A 141 -14.05 2.25 4.94
C SER A 141 -13.41 3.11 6.02
N ASN A 142 -12.59 2.49 6.85
CA ASN A 142 -11.72 3.12 7.84
C ASN A 142 -10.29 2.56 7.71
N THR A 143 -9.36 3.13 8.48
CA THR A 143 -7.94 2.74 8.46
C THR A 143 -7.73 1.23 8.65
N TRP A 144 -8.47 0.60 9.57
CA TRP A 144 -8.35 -0.83 9.89
C TRP A 144 -8.92 -1.74 8.80
N THR A 145 -10.06 -1.38 8.21
CA THR A 145 -10.61 -2.11 7.06
C THR A 145 -9.68 -2.01 5.84
N CYS A 146 -9.05 -0.84 5.62
CA CYS A 146 -8.08 -0.65 4.56
C CYS A 146 -6.80 -1.45 4.80
N ALA A 147 -6.30 -1.48 6.04
CA ALA A 147 -5.18 -2.31 6.43
C ALA A 147 -5.50 -3.79 6.25
N ARG A 148 -6.63 -4.27 6.76
CA ARG A 148 -7.12 -5.65 6.58
C ARG A 148 -7.15 -6.07 5.10
N ILE A 149 -7.79 -5.28 4.23
CA ILE A 149 -7.86 -5.56 2.79
C ILE A 149 -6.46 -5.60 2.17
N ALA A 150 -5.56 -4.71 2.58
CA ALA A 150 -4.17 -4.73 2.14
C ALA A 150 -3.44 -5.99 2.62
N SER A 151 -3.61 -6.38 3.89
CA SER A 151 -3.04 -7.61 4.46
C SER A 151 -3.48 -8.85 3.69
N SER A 152 -4.76 -8.97 3.37
CA SER A 152 -5.30 -10.08 2.57
C SER A 152 -4.63 -10.19 1.20
N ARG A 153 -4.39 -9.06 0.53
CA ARG A 153 -3.81 -9.03 -0.81
C ARG A 153 -2.32 -9.29 -0.83
N LEU A 154 -1.61 -8.83 0.20
CA LEU A 154 -0.17 -9.00 0.35
C LEU A 154 0.23 -10.27 1.11
N GLY A 155 -0.73 -11.00 1.68
CA GLY A 155 -0.46 -12.19 2.50
C GLY A 155 0.23 -11.87 3.83
N VAL A 156 -0.05 -10.70 4.41
CA VAL A 156 0.53 -10.27 5.70
C VAL A 156 -0.29 -10.82 6.85
N TYR A 157 0.41 -11.39 7.83
CA TYR A 157 -0.17 -11.89 9.07
C TYR A 157 0.14 -10.94 10.23
N TRP A 158 -0.85 -10.72 11.10
CA TRP A 158 -0.76 -9.86 12.28
C TRP A 158 -0.80 -10.72 13.54
N GLN A 159 0.06 -10.38 14.50
CA GLN A 159 0.12 -11.01 15.83
C GLN A 159 0.10 -9.92 16.90
N PHE A 160 -0.63 -10.18 17.97
CA PHE A 160 -0.65 -9.36 19.17
C PHE A 160 -0.01 -10.19 20.28
N GLU A 161 1.16 -9.76 20.74
CA GLU A 161 1.89 -10.38 21.85
C GLU A 161 1.65 -9.57 23.13
N ASP A 162 1.43 -10.26 24.25
CA ASP A 162 1.30 -9.68 25.60
C ASP A 162 2.59 -8.99 26.09
#